data_AF-A0ABD2MQP7-F1
#
_entry.id   AF-A0ABD2MQP7-F1
#
_cell.length_a   1.000
_cell.length_b   1.000
_cell.length_c   1.000
_cell.angle_alpha   90.00
_cell.angle_beta   90.00
_cell.angle_gamma   90.00
#
_symmetry.space_group_name_H-M   'P 1'
#
loop_
_entity.id
_entity.type
_entity.pdbx_description
1 polymer ?
#
loop_
_entity_poly.entity_id
_entity_poly.type
_entity_poly.pdbx_seq_one_letter_code
_entity_poly.pdbx_strand_id
1 'polypeptide(L)'
;MNLDETAKSDFYKNEIEKSENDYEKVWRVVNQASDSTYSKTENIKVANTQGLVLTENKDVADCFNNFFSNVGAEMDGKIELCDRKLPQKRNRYSIFLNPVTKKKVISIITCLKSGSSLGSDNIFARLIKICHTQKDPSKYRQITLLVNS
;
A
#
# COMPACT_ATOMS: atom_id res chain seq x y z
N MET A 1 -11.45 31.87 -20.49
CA MET A 1 -10.15 31.68 -19.81
C MET A 1 -10.07 32.76 -18.75
N ASN A 2 -10.20 32.39 -17.47
CA ASN A 2 -10.35 33.35 -16.38
C ASN A 2 -8.98 33.90 -15.99
N LEU A 3 -8.77 35.23 -16.08
CA LEU A 3 -7.49 35.89 -15.75
C LEU A 3 -6.97 35.53 -14.35
N ASP A 4 -7.87 35.25 -13.41
CA ASP A 4 -7.56 34.93 -12.01
C ASP A 4 -6.86 33.58 -11.85
N GLU A 5 -7.21 32.58 -12.66
CA GLU A 5 -6.59 31.23 -12.58
C GLU A 5 -5.14 31.26 -13.10
N THR A 6 -4.90 31.96 -14.20
CA THR A 6 -3.55 32.12 -14.77
C THR A 6 -2.64 32.89 -13.82
N ALA A 7 -3.13 33.98 -13.23
CA ALA A 7 -2.36 34.79 -12.27
C ALA A 7 -1.98 34.00 -11.00
N LYS A 8 -2.88 33.17 -10.49
CA LYS A 8 -2.60 32.27 -9.34
C LYS A 8 -1.56 31.21 -9.69
N SER A 9 -1.68 30.59 -10.86
CA SER A 9 -0.72 29.60 -11.33
C SER A 9 0.68 30.19 -11.47
N ASP A 10 0.80 31.38 -12.06
CA ASP A 10 2.08 32.06 -12.25
C ASP A 10 2.71 32.48 -10.91
N PHE A 11 1.90 32.90 -9.95
CA PHE A 11 2.35 33.21 -8.59
C PHE A 11 3.02 32.01 -7.91
N TYR A 12 2.34 30.86 -7.86
CA TYR A 12 2.89 29.67 -7.21
C TYR A 12 4.11 29.11 -7.94
N LYS A 13 4.13 29.20 -9.28
CA LYS A 13 5.29 28.80 -10.08
C LYS A 13 6.52 29.64 -9.75
N ASN A 14 6.38 30.95 -9.67
CA ASN A 14 7.47 31.87 -9.31
C ASN A 14 7.98 31.63 -7.88
N GLU A 15 7.09 31.35 -6.93
CA GLU A 15 7.49 31.04 -5.54
C GLU A 15 8.25 29.72 -5.41
N ILE A 16 7.92 28.71 -6.22
CA ILE A 16 8.67 27.45 -6.29
C ILE A 16 10.06 27.69 -6.90
N GLU A 17 10.14 28.46 -8.00
CA GLU A 17 11.40 28.78 -8.67
C GLU A 17 12.35 29.60 -7.76
N LYS A 18 11.82 30.50 -6.94
CA LYS A 18 12.60 31.26 -5.94
C LYS A 18 13.10 30.44 -4.75
N SER A 19 12.53 29.25 -4.52
CA SER A 19 12.84 28.43 -3.34
C SER A 19 14.11 27.57 -3.50
N GLU A 20 15.00 27.90 -4.45
CA GLU A 20 16.29 27.26 -4.78
C GLU A 20 16.79 26.19 -3.77
N ASN A 21 16.57 24.91 -4.09
CA ASN A 21 16.99 23.72 -3.32
C ASN A 21 16.46 23.59 -1.88
N ASP A 22 15.58 24.47 -1.43
CA ASP A 22 14.91 24.39 -0.15
C ASP A 22 13.58 23.62 -0.29
N TYR A 23 13.68 22.29 -0.18
CA TYR A 23 12.53 21.39 -0.31
C TYR A 23 11.43 21.67 0.73
N GLU A 24 11.78 22.21 1.91
CA GLU A 24 10.81 22.58 2.94
C GLU A 24 9.97 23.78 2.50
N LYS A 25 10.60 24.79 1.91
CA LYS A 25 9.89 25.93 1.31
C LYS A 25 9.02 25.52 0.14
N VAL A 26 9.52 24.68 -0.77
CA VAL A 26 8.74 24.15 -1.90
C VAL A 26 7.48 23.43 -1.37
N TRP A 27 7.62 22.59 -0.35
CA TRP A 27 6.49 21.87 0.24
C TRP A 27 5.47 22.80 0.89
N ARG A 28 5.92 23.89 1.53
CA ARG A 28 5.03 24.90 2.09
C ARG A 28 4.21 25.63 1.02
N VAL A 29 4.85 26.00 -0.10
CA VAL A 29 4.17 26.65 -1.24
C VAL A 29 3.14 25.70 -1.86
N VAL A 30 3.47 24.41 -1.99
CA VAL A 30 2.54 23.38 -2.47
C VAL A 30 1.34 23.19 -1.53
N ASN A 31 1.57 23.11 -0.22
CA ASN A 31 0.48 22.99 0.76
C ASN A 31 -0.45 24.20 0.75
N GLN A 32 0.12 25.40 0.57
CA GLN A 32 -0.64 26.65 0.45
C GLN A 32 -1.46 26.69 -0.84
N ALA A 33 -0.90 26.21 -1.97
CA ALA A 33 -1.62 26.14 -3.24
C ALA A 33 -2.73 25.08 -3.24
N SER A 34 -2.61 24.06 -2.40
CA SER A 34 -3.50 22.88 -2.40
C SER A 34 -4.66 22.99 -1.40
N ASP A 35 -4.92 24.16 -0.81
CA ASP A 35 -5.90 24.37 0.28
C ASP A 35 -5.78 23.30 1.39
N SER A 36 -4.56 22.78 1.60
CA SER A 36 -4.27 21.79 2.64
C SER A 36 -4.08 22.51 3.98
N THR A 37 -5.05 23.35 4.36
CA THR A 37 -5.30 23.56 5.78
C THR A 37 -5.71 22.20 6.31
N TYR A 38 -4.89 21.61 7.17
CA TYR A 38 -5.30 20.48 7.99
C TYR A 38 -6.62 20.88 8.65
N SER A 39 -7.75 20.46 8.08
CA SER A 39 -9.01 20.60 8.78
C SER A 39 -8.83 19.78 10.05
N LYS A 40 -9.14 20.39 11.20
CA LYS A 40 -9.20 19.64 12.45
C LYS A 40 -10.04 18.41 12.13
N THR A 41 -9.47 17.23 12.33
CA THR A 41 -10.14 15.97 12.05
C THR A 41 -11.46 15.99 12.80
N GLU A 42 -12.57 16.19 12.09
CA GLU A 42 -13.87 16.14 12.73
C GLU A 42 -14.07 14.72 13.24
N ASN A 43 -14.55 14.58 14.48
CA ASN A 43 -14.87 13.26 15.01
C ASN A 43 -15.92 12.61 14.09
N ILE A 44 -15.66 11.36 13.72
CA ILE A 44 -16.54 10.59 12.84
C ILE A 44 -17.88 10.41 13.56
N LYS A 45 -18.98 10.79 12.90
CA LYS A 45 -20.33 10.60 13.41
C LYS A 45 -20.94 9.36 12.76
N VAL A 46 -21.36 8.39 13.56
CA VAL A 46 -21.96 7.13 13.07
C VAL A 46 -23.32 6.94 13.70
N ALA A 47 -24.33 6.60 12.90
CA ALA A 47 -25.62 6.18 13.43
C ALA A 47 -25.57 4.67 13.74
N ASN A 48 -25.96 4.29 14.96
CA ASN A 48 -26.09 2.88 15.31
C ASN A 48 -27.38 2.27 14.71
N THR A 49 -27.59 0.97 14.93
CA THR A 49 -28.78 0.25 14.43
C THR A 49 -30.12 0.75 14.98
N GLN A 50 -30.10 1.58 16.04
CA GLN A 50 -31.26 2.23 16.64
C GLN A 50 -31.46 3.68 16.15
N GLY A 51 -30.61 4.16 15.24
CA GLY A 51 -30.65 5.53 14.72
C GLY A 51 -30.03 6.58 15.65
N LEU A 52 -29.37 6.18 16.74
CA LEU A 52 -28.64 7.09 17.63
C LEU A 52 -27.31 7.49 17.00
N VAL A 53 -27.04 8.78 16.93
CA VAL A 53 -25.78 9.32 16.43
C VAL A 53 -24.71 9.26 17.52
N LEU A 54 -23.69 8.44 17.29
CA LEU A 54 -22.49 8.32 18.11
C LEU A 54 -21.44 9.32 17.63
N THR A 55 -20.85 10.06 18.56
CA THR A 55 -19.79 11.06 18.29
C THR A 55 -18.51 10.79 19.06
N GLU A 56 -18.56 9.92 20.08
CA GLU A 56 -17.42 9.54 20.90
C GLU A 56 -16.62 8.45 20.21
N ASN A 57 -15.30 8.65 20.10
CA ASN A 57 -14.41 7.75 19.34
C ASN A 57 -14.47 6.29 19.83
N LYS A 58 -14.61 6.09 21.15
CA LYS A 58 -14.73 4.75 21.73
C LYS A 58 -16.04 4.08 21.31
N ASP A 59 -17.15 4.78 21.44
CA ASP A 59 -18.47 4.25 21.10
C ASP A 59 -18.58 3.94 19.61
N VAL A 60 -17.98 4.78 18.76
CA VAL A 60 -17.87 4.54 17.32
C VAL A 60 -17.04 3.28 17.05
N ALA A 61 -15.87 3.13 17.67
CA ALA A 61 -15.04 1.94 17.52
C ALA A 61 -15.74 0.67 17.99
N ASP A 62 -16.41 0.72 19.14
CA ASP A 62 -17.18 -0.41 19.68
C ASP A 62 -18.36 -0.75 18.77
N CYS A 63 -19.05 0.24 18.19
CA CYS A 63 -20.11 0.02 17.20
C CYS A 63 -19.57 -0.71 15.96
N PHE A 64 -18.42 -0.30 15.43
CA PHE A 64 -17.79 -0.97 14.28
C PHE A 64 -17.36 -2.40 14.62
N ASN A 65 -16.69 -2.58 15.76
CA ASN A 65 -16.22 -3.89 16.21
C ASN A 65 -17.39 -4.85 16.37
N ASN A 66 -18.46 -4.41 17.04
CA ASN A 66 -19.65 -5.23 17.24
C ASN A 66 -20.36 -5.55 15.92
N PHE A 67 -20.49 -4.58 15.01
CA PHE A 67 -21.10 -4.83 13.72
C PHE A 67 -20.31 -5.87 12.90
N PHE A 68 -19.02 -5.65 12.68
CA PHE A 68 -18.22 -6.53 11.81
C PHE A 68 -17.89 -7.88 12.43
N SER A 69 -17.87 -8.00 13.76
CA SER A 69 -17.71 -9.29 14.44
C SER A 69 -18.98 -10.15 14.35
N ASN A 70 -20.17 -9.54 14.34
CA ASN A 70 -21.44 -10.27 14.43
C ASN A 70 -22.16 -10.42 13.08
N VAL A 71 -21.89 -9.55 12.09
CA VAL A 71 -22.59 -9.56 10.80
C VAL A 71 -22.52 -10.92 10.10
N GLY A 72 -21.40 -11.64 10.23
CA GLY A 72 -21.26 -12.99 9.68
C GLY A 72 -22.24 -13.99 10.31
N ALA A 73 -22.32 -14.01 11.64
CA ALA A 73 -23.24 -14.89 12.37
C ALA A 73 -24.71 -14.51 12.12
N GLU A 74 -25.02 -13.20 12.06
CA GLU A 74 -26.37 -12.72 11.74
C GLU A 74 -26.81 -13.02 10.30
N MET A 75 -25.86 -13.12 9.37
CA MET A 75 -26.12 -13.47 7.97
C MET A 75 -26.24 -14.98 7.77
N ASP A 76 -25.52 -15.80 8.53
CA ASP A 76 -25.53 -17.27 8.36
C ASP A 76 -26.95 -17.86 8.42
N GLY A 77 -27.78 -17.41 9.37
CA GLY A 77 -29.18 -17.83 9.49
C GLY A 77 -30.14 -17.25 8.44
N LYS A 78 -29.71 -16.26 7.65
CA LYS A 78 -30.52 -15.59 6.61
C LYS A 78 -30.13 -16.00 5.19
N ILE A 79 -29.02 -16.70 5.03
CA ILE A 79 -28.58 -17.20 3.73
C ILE A 79 -29.40 -18.43 3.38
N GLU A 80 -30.31 -18.30 2.43
CA GLU A 80 -31.00 -19.46 1.86
C GLU A 80 -29.98 -20.36 1.15
N LEU A 81 -29.93 -21.63 1.55
CA LEU A 81 -29.13 -22.63 0.87
C LEU A 81 -29.72 -22.87 -0.51
N CYS A 82 -29.07 -22.26 -1.50
CA CYS A 82 -29.48 -22.33 -2.87
C CYS A 82 -28.95 -23.62 -3.51
N ASP A 83 -29.83 -24.61 -3.69
CA ASP A 83 -29.53 -25.91 -4.35
C ASP A 83 -29.26 -25.80 -5.87
N ARG A 84 -29.10 -24.58 -6.39
CA ARG A 84 -28.71 -24.36 -7.79
C ARG A 84 -27.30 -24.89 -7.98
N LYS A 85 -27.19 -26.00 -8.71
CA LYS A 85 -25.94 -26.44 -9.33
C LYS A 85 -25.34 -25.24 -10.06
N LEU A 86 -24.24 -24.69 -9.53
CA LEU A 86 -23.54 -23.59 -10.17
C LEU A 86 -23.29 -23.98 -11.63
N PRO A 87 -23.66 -23.14 -12.61
CA PRO A 87 -23.36 -23.46 -14.00
C PRO A 87 -21.86 -23.66 -14.10
N GLN A 88 -21.44 -24.86 -14.55
CA GLN A 88 -20.04 -25.26 -14.71
C GLN A 88 -19.38 -24.52 -15.89
N LYS A 89 -19.78 -23.27 -16.17
CA LYS A 89 -19.11 -22.41 -17.12
C LYS A 89 -17.88 -21.84 -16.41
N ARG A 90 -16.70 -22.34 -16.80
CA ARG A 90 -15.43 -21.76 -16.39
C ARG A 90 -15.45 -20.25 -16.65
N ASN A 91 -15.34 -19.46 -15.59
CA ASN A 91 -15.27 -18.02 -15.70
C ASN A 91 -13.95 -17.65 -16.39
N ARG A 92 -14.04 -16.93 -17.52
CA ARG A 92 -12.87 -16.49 -18.29
C ARG A 92 -12.01 -15.45 -17.54
N TYR A 93 -12.51 -14.92 -16.43
CA TYR A 93 -11.83 -13.98 -15.55
C TYR A 93 -11.29 -14.62 -14.26
N SER A 94 -11.22 -15.95 -14.18
CA SER A 94 -10.59 -16.65 -13.05
C SER A 94 -9.08 -16.75 -13.21
N ILE A 95 -8.36 -16.55 -12.11
CA ILE A 95 -6.91 -16.78 -12.02
C ILE A 95 -6.68 -18.13 -11.34
N PHE A 96 -5.82 -18.96 -11.94
CA PHE A 96 -5.39 -20.23 -11.35
C PHE A 96 -3.91 -20.15 -11.04
N LEU A 97 -3.56 -20.46 -9.79
CA LEU A 97 -2.16 -20.54 -9.37
C LEU A 97 -1.64 -21.93 -9.67
N ASN A 98 -0.51 -22.00 -10.37
CA ASN A 98 0.19 -23.26 -10.61
C ASN A 98 1.30 -23.44 -9.58
N PRO A 99 1.55 -24.68 -9.11
CA PRO A 99 2.68 -24.97 -8.23
C PRO A 99 4.00 -24.45 -8.79
N VAL A 100 4.80 -23.82 -7.93
CA VAL A 100 6.11 -23.28 -8.32
C VAL A 100 7.15 -24.40 -8.38
N THR A 101 7.98 -24.39 -9.42
CA THR A 101 9.09 -25.36 -9.54
C THR A 101 10.42 -24.70 -9.18
N LYS A 102 11.36 -25.49 -8.65
CA LYS A 102 12.73 -25.04 -8.34
C LYS A 102 13.38 -24.32 -9.52
N LYS A 103 13.20 -24.85 -10.75
CA LYS A 103 13.73 -24.25 -11.98
C LYS A 103 13.18 -22.84 -12.22
N LYS A 104 11.88 -22.63 -11.97
CA LYS A 104 11.22 -21.32 -12.12
C LYS A 104 11.75 -20.31 -11.12
N VAL A 105 11.96 -20.72 -9.86
CA VAL A 105 12.56 -19.87 -8.82
C VAL A 105 13.98 -19.46 -9.20
N ILE A 106 14.82 -20.42 -9.62
CA ILE A 106 16.21 -20.14 -10.06
C ILE A 106 16.20 -19.14 -11.22
N SER A 107 15.35 -19.36 -12.23
CA SER A 107 15.22 -18.46 -13.38
C SER A 107 14.88 -17.02 -12.95
N ILE A 108 13.90 -16.85 -12.06
CA ILE A 108 13.52 -15.52 -11.53
C ILE A 108 14.71 -14.87 -10.82
N ILE A 109 15.42 -15.59 -9.95
CA ILE A 109 16.57 -15.06 -9.22
C ILE A 109 17.68 -14.61 -10.18
N THR A 110 17.97 -15.39 -11.22
CA THR A 110 18.98 -15.01 -12.22
C THR A 110 18.61 -13.75 -13.00
N CYS A 111 17.31 -13.51 -13.23
CA CYS A 111 16.80 -12.33 -13.94
C CYS A 111 16.74 -11.05 -13.09
N LEU A 112 16.98 -11.11 -11.78
CA LEU A 112 17.01 -9.90 -10.94
C LEU A 112 18.08 -8.91 -11.42
N LYS A 113 17.83 -7.60 -11.38
CA LYS A 113 18.85 -6.60 -11.72
C LYS A 113 19.84 -6.44 -10.56
N SER A 114 21.14 -6.63 -10.82
CA SER A 114 22.16 -6.61 -9.76
C SER A 114 22.50 -5.22 -9.22
N GLY A 115 22.15 -4.16 -9.95
CA GLY A 115 22.41 -2.75 -9.61
C GLY A 115 21.17 -1.95 -9.21
N SER A 116 20.11 -2.62 -8.75
CA SER A 116 18.91 -1.94 -8.24
C SER A 116 19.17 -1.29 -6.89
N SER A 117 18.48 -0.17 -6.63
CA SER A 117 18.42 0.47 -5.32
C SER A 117 17.90 -0.51 -4.26
N LEU A 118 18.34 -0.33 -3.02
CA LEU A 118 17.90 -1.14 -1.89
C LEU A 118 16.39 -0.97 -1.66
N GLY A 119 15.72 -2.09 -1.37
CA GLY A 119 14.36 -2.06 -0.85
C GLY A 119 14.34 -1.66 0.62
N SER A 120 13.16 -1.62 1.23
CA SER A 120 13.00 -1.36 2.66
C SER A 120 13.67 -2.39 3.57
N ASP A 121 14.02 -3.56 3.03
CA ASP A 121 14.75 -4.63 3.70
C ASP A 121 16.28 -4.44 3.69
N ASN A 122 16.79 -3.45 2.95
CA ASN A 122 18.21 -3.21 2.75
C ASN A 122 18.99 -4.44 2.22
N ILE A 123 18.35 -5.31 1.43
CA ILE A 123 19.00 -6.47 0.82
C ILE A 123 19.30 -6.21 -0.67
N PHE A 124 20.57 -6.34 -1.06
CA PHE A 124 20.94 -6.26 -2.47
C PHE A 124 20.53 -7.52 -3.25
N ALA A 125 19.95 -7.35 -4.43
CA ALA A 125 19.66 -8.46 -5.36
C ALA A 125 20.90 -9.32 -5.70
N ARG A 126 22.10 -8.75 -5.67
CA ARG A 126 23.37 -9.48 -5.85
C ARG A 126 23.58 -10.55 -4.77
N LEU A 127 23.14 -10.32 -3.53
CA LEU A 127 23.25 -11.27 -2.43
C LEU A 127 22.35 -12.48 -2.67
N ILE A 128 21.10 -12.24 -3.07
CA ILE A 128 20.13 -13.30 -3.40
C ILE A 128 20.68 -14.21 -4.52
N LYS A 129 21.29 -13.61 -5.55
CA LYS A 129 21.96 -14.36 -6.62
C LYS A 129 23.13 -15.21 -6.11
N ILE A 130 23.95 -14.70 -5.21
CA ILE A 130 25.06 -15.47 -4.65
C ILE A 130 24.53 -16.67 -3.84
N CYS A 131 23.56 -16.41 -2.95
CA CYS A 131 23.00 -17.42 -2.05
C CYS A 131 22.33 -18.57 -2.80
N HIS A 132 21.57 -18.30 -3.87
CA HIS A 132 20.86 -19.37 -4.59
C HIS A 132 21.79 -20.29 -5.40
N THR A 133 23.02 -19.84 -5.69
CA THR A 133 24.01 -20.56 -6.50
C THR A 133 25.00 -21.36 -5.63
N GLN A 134 25.07 -21.09 -4.32
CA GLN A 134 26.10 -21.64 -3.44
C GLN A 134 25.81 -23.09 -3.01
N LYS A 135 26.73 -23.99 -3.40
CA LYS A 135 26.89 -25.35 -2.86
C LYS A 135 28.12 -25.50 -1.94
N ASP A 136 28.94 -24.45 -1.76
CA ASP A 136 30.24 -24.52 -1.09
C ASP A 136 30.33 -23.57 0.14
N PRO A 137 30.57 -24.10 1.35
CA PRO A 137 30.65 -23.34 2.59
C PRO A 137 31.80 -22.33 2.70
N SER A 138 32.85 -22.45 1.90
CA SER A 138 34.04 -21.61 2.03
C SER A 138 33.81 -20.13 1.62
N LYS A 139 32.71 -19.83 0.92
CA LYS A 139 32.34 -18.47 0.49
C LYS A 139 31.55 -17.65 1.52
N TYR A 140 31.15 -18.22 2.66
CA TYR A 140 30.41 -17.47 3.69
C TYR A 140 31.23 -16.30 4.27
N ARG A 141 32.56 -16.43 4.37
CA ARG A 141 33.44 -15.38 4.93
C ARG A 141 33.43 -14.08 4.11
N GLN A 142 33.27 -14.15 2.79
CA GLN A 142 33.25 -12.95 1.94
C GLN A 142 31.93 -12.17 2.03
N ILE A 143 30.82 -12.84 2.35
CA ILE A 143 29.50 -12.19 2.49
C ILE A 143 29.42 -11.43 3.81
N THR A 144 29.97 -11.99 4.91
CA THR A 144 30.02 -11.31 6.21
C THR A 144 30.85 -10.02 6.18
N LEU A 145 31.91 -9.96 5.37
CA LEU A 145 32.74 -8.76 5.23
C LEU A 145 32.00 -7.62 4.49
N LEU A 146 31.19 -7.95 3.47
CA LEU A 146 30.42 -6.96 2.69
C LEU A 146 29.19 -6.39 3.41
N VAL A 147 28.71 -7.04 4.48
CA VAL A 147 27.58 -6.56 5.30
C VAL A 147 28.06 -5.68 6.47
N ASN A 148 29.33 -5.78 6.85
CA ASN A 148 29.95 -5.04 7.96
C ASN A 148 30.88 -3.89 7.51
N SER A 149 30.81 -3.48 6.23
CA SER A 149 31.55 -2.33 5.66
C SER A 149 30.56 -1.28 5.17
#